data_AF-A0A2J7ZHH4-F1
#
_entry.id   AF-A0A2J7ZHH4-F1
#
_cell.length_a   1.000
_cell.length_b   1.000
_cell.length_c   1.000
_cell.angle_alpha   90.00
_cell.angle_beta   90.00
_cell.angle_gamma   90.00
#
_symmetry.space_group_name_H-M   'P 1'
#
loop_
_entity.id
_entity.type
_entity.pdbx_description
1 polymer ?
#
loop_
_entity_poly.entity_id
_entity_poly.type
_entity_poly.pdbx_seq_one_letter_code
_entity_poly.pdbx_strand_id
1 'polypeptide(L)'
;MSGPDHKLLRKSFLSLFTRKALGLYAAKQDAVVRSHIDEWLSGPLSRFGDTAANTGMLALLEDVDMPVAFKTVAASMAAGAFRIFLMPVDACKTILQVEGKNGFAALMQKVKVGGPTVLYHGALAASVATFVGHYPWFATYNSLNSYLPTYGDDLPKKLLRSAFIGFCSSFVSDCCSNSIRVIKTTKQTATVPITYTEVV
;
A
#
# COMPACT_ATOMS: atom_id res chain seq x y z
N MET A 1 16.82 17.13 23.83
CA MET A 1 17.93 17.55 24.71
C MET A 1 18.83 18.49 23.92
N SER A 2 19.04 19.73 24.37
CA SER A 2 19.94 20.70 23.72
C SER A 2 20.82 21.39 24.77
N GLY A 3 22.12 21.51 24.51
CA GLY A 3 23.08 22.13 25.43
C GLY A 3 24.56 21.87 25.04
N PRO A 4 25.54 22.50 25.72
CA PRO A 4 26.97 22.29 25.49
C PRO A 4 27.39 20.82 25.64
N ASP A 5 26.82 20.13 26.62
CA ASP A 5 27.12 18.72 26.92
C ASP A 5 26.62 17.77 25.83
N HIS A 6 25.48 18.08 25.19
CA HIS A 6 24.98 17.33 24.03
C HIS A 6 25.90 17.47 22.80
N LYS A 7 26.52 18.65 22.62
CA LYS A 7 27.49 18.86 21.54
C LYS A 7 28.79 18.08 21.80
N LEU A 8 29.24 17.98 23.05
CA LEU A 8 30.41 17.20 23.46
C LEU A 8 30.19 15.69 23.32
N LEU A 9 29.03 15.20 23.75
CA LEU A 9 28.61 13.80 23.55
C LEU A 9 28.60 13.44 22.07
N ARG A 10 28.01 14.27 21.21
CA ARG A 10 28.02 14.06 19.75
C ARG A 10 29.45 14.02 19.19
N LYS A 11 30.34 14.91 19.64
CA LYS A 11 31.74 14.96 19.19
C LYS A 11 32.52 13.69 19.60
N SER A 12 32.35 13.25 20.85
CA SER A 12 32.97 12.04 21.39
C SER A 12 32.44 10.77 20.69
N PHE A 13 31.13 10.70 20.47
CA PHE A 13 30.50 9.60 19.74
C PHE A 13 30.97 9.53 18.28
N LEU A 14 31.10 10.68 17.60
CA LEU A 14 31.63 10.74 16.24
C LEU A 14 33.11 10.34 16.15
N SER A 15 33.91 10.57 17.19
CA SER A 15 35.32 10.14 17.22
C SER A 15 35.52 8.63 17.42
N LEU A 16 34.50 7.92 17.93
CA LEU A 16 34.53 6.45 18.09
C LEU A 16 34.30 5.70 16.78
N PHE A 17 33.79 6.38 15.74
CA PHE A 17 33.52 5.78 14.44
C PHE A 17 34.52 6.28 13.40
N THR A 18 35.12 5.34 12.68
CA THR A 18 35.89 5.69 11.48
C THR A 18 34.96 6.38 10.47
N ARG A 19 35.51 7.28 9.64
CA ARG A 19 34.73 7.93 8.55
C ARG A 19 33.95 6.91 7.70
N LYS A 20 34.51 5.70 7.54
CA LYS A 20 33.90 4.58 6.84
C LYS A 20 32.67 4.02 7.57
N ALA A 21 32.73 3.84 8.88
CA ALA A 21 31.60 3.40 9.70
C ALA A 21 30.48 4.46 9.77
N LEU A 22 30.86 5.74 9.88
CA LEU A 22 29.93 6.87 9.86
C LEU A 22 29.20 7.00 8.51
N GLY A 23 29.91 6.82 7.40
CA GLY A 23 29.30 6.78 6.06
C GLY A 23 28.35 5.59 5.88
N LEU A 24 28.69 4.42 6.40
CA LEU A 24 27.82 3.23 6.40
C LEU A 24 26.56 3.44 7.25
N TYR A 25 26.70 4.04 8.43
CA TYR A 25 25.59 4.34 9.31
C TYR A 25 24.64 5.38 8.70
N ALA A 26 25.18 6.47 8.17
CA ALA A 26 24.38 7.48 7.47
C ALA A 26 23.64 6.89 6.26
N ALA A 27 24.31 6.05 5.46
CA ALA A 27 23.67 5.39 4.32
C ALA A 27 22.57 4.40 4.74
N LYS A 28 22.74 3.68 5.86
CA LYS A 28 21.69 2.83 6.42
C LYS A 28 20.53 3.66 6.99
N GLN A 29 20.83 4.75 7.69
CA GLN A 29 19.82 5.60 8.29
C GLN A 29 18.97 6.30 7.22
N ASP A 30 19.58 6.80 6.14
CA ASP A 30 18.86 7.38 5.00
C ASP A 30 17.95 6.36 4.31
N ALA A 31 18.41 5.12 4.15
CA ALA A 31 17.60 4.04 3.58
C ALA A 31 16.38 3.71 4.45
N VAL A 32 16.57 3.65 5.76
CA VAL A 32 15.50 3.40 6.74
C VAL A 32 14.52 4.58 6.79
N VAL A 33 15.00 5.82 6.78
CA VAL A 33 14.12 7.00 6.81
C VAL A 33 13.28 7.09 5.54
N ARG A 34 13.86 6.82 4.37
CA ARG A 34 13.12 6.78 3.09
C ARG A 34 12.06 5.69 3.07
N SER A 35 12.39 4.48 3.54
CA SER A 35 11.42 3.38 3.61
C SER A 35 10.24 3.72 4.53
N HIS A 36 10.49 4.37 5.67
CA HIS A 36 9.45 4.78 6.61
C HIS A 36 8.58 5.92 6.05
N ILE A 37 9.16 6.91 5.38
CA ILE A 37 8.40 7.99 4.74
C ILE A 37 7.48 7.42 3.64
N ASP A 38 7.99 6.48 2.84
CA ASP A 38 7.20 5.82 1.80
C ASP A 38 6.04 5.00 2.39
N GLU A 39 6.27 4.30 3.50
CA GLU A 39 5.23 3.57 4.23
C GLU A 39 4.19 4.50 4.85
N TRP A 40 4.63 5.61 5.46
CA TRP A 40 3.75 6.56 6.16
C TRP A 40 2.87 7.38 5.22
N LEU A 41 3.31 7.65 3.99
CA LEU A 41 2.48 8.38 3.02
C LEU A 41 1.56 7.42 2.26
N SER A 42 2.10 6.32 1.74
CA SER A 42 1.33 5.44 0.85
C SER A 42 0.32 4.55 1.57
N GLY A 43 0.65 4.05 2.76
CA GLY A 43 -0.19 3.12 3.51
C GLY A 43 -1.50 3.75 3.99
N PRO A 44 -1.42 4.85 4.76
CA PRO A 44 -2.60 5.57 5.23
C PRO A 44 -3.48 6.10 4.10
N LEU A 45 -2.92 6.66 3.03
CA LEU A 45 -3.70 7.16 1.89
C LEU A 45 -4.49 6.05 1.18
N SER A 46 -3.84 4.90 0.93
CA SER A 46 -4.48 3.75 0.29
C SER A 46 -5.61 3.18 1.17
N ARG A 47 -5.36 3.00 2.47
CA ARG A 47 -6.36 2.49 3.43
C ARG A 47 -7.52 3.46 3.65
N PHE A 48 -7.23 4.76 3.68
CA PHE A 48 -8.24 5.80 3.70
C PHE A 48 -9.14 5.70 2.48
N GLY A 49 -8.54 5.59 1.28
CA GLY A 49 -9.27 5.43 0.03
C GLY A 49 -10.23 4.24 0.03
N ASP A 50 -9.72 3.06 0.40
CA ASP A 50 -10.52 1.83 0.48
C ASP A 50 -11.69 2.00 1.47
N THR A 51 -11.44 2.57 2.64
CA THR A 51 -12.47 2.78 3.67
C THR A 51 -13.49 3.84 3.26
N ALA A 52 -13.03 4.95 2.69
CA ALA A 52 -13.88 6.03 2.19
C ALA A 52 -14.74 5.56 1.01
N ALA A 53 -14.19 4.76 0.11
CA ALA A 53 -14.93 4.14 -0.98
C ALA A 53 -16.01 3.18 -0.45
N ASN A 54 -15.69 2.35 0.54
CA ASN A 54 -16.66 1.43 1.12
C ASN A 54 -17.77 2.15 1.89
N THR A 55 -17.43 2.98 2.88
CA THR A 55 -18.42 3.71 3.68
C THR A 55 -19.21 4.71 2.84
N GLY A 56 -18.53 5.43 1.94
CA GLY A 56 -19.15 6.41 1.06
C GLY A 56 -20.13 5.79 0.08
N MET A 57 -19.77 4.68 -0.58
CA MET A 57 -20.70 4.02 -1.51
C MET A 57 -21.86 3.31 -0.80
N LEU A 58 -21.63 2.78 0.40
CA LEU A 58 -22.73 2.23 1.21
C LEU A 58 -23.73 3.32 1.62
N ALA A 59 -23.25 4.51 2.01
CA ALA A 59 -24.10 5.65 2.34
C ALA A 59 -24.84 6.21 1.11
N LEU A 60 -24.14 6.38 -0.02
CA LEU A 60 -24.75 6.86 -1.26
C LEU A 60 -25.82 5.93 -1.81
N LEU A 61 -25.71 4.62 -1.56
CA LEU A 61 -26.64 3.61 -2.01
C LEU A 61 -27.59 3.14 -0.90
N GLU A 62 -27.66 3.82 0.25
CA GLU A 62 -28.45 3.39 1.40
C GLU A 62 -29.92 3.16 1.03
N ASP A 63 -30.53 4.15 0.36
CA ASP A 63 -31.94 4.14 -0.06
C ASP A 63 -32.24 3.23 -1.26
N VAL A 64 -31.22 2.63 -1.88
CA VAL A 64 -31.42 1.69 -2.97
C VAL A 64 -31.60 0.29 -2.41
N ASP A 65 -32.77 -0.31 -2.68
CA ASP A 65 -33.10 -1.68 -2.29
C ASP A 65 -32.31 -2.68 -3.11
N MET A 66 -31.07 -2.94 -2.68
CA MET A 66 -30.20 -3.94 -3.25
C MET A 66 -29.36 -4.62 -2.17
N PRO A 67 -29.01 -5.90 -2.33
CA PRO A 67 -28.11 -6.61 -1.42
C PRO A 67 -26.79 -5.87 -1.21
N VAL A 68 -26.26 -5.93 0.01
CA VAL A 68 -24.97 -5.31 0.40
C VAL A 68 -23.84 -5.70 -0.56
N ALA A 69 -23.85 -6.92 -1.08
CA ALA A 69 -22.88 -7.38 -2.07
C ALA A 69 -22.82 -6.47 -3.31
N PHE A 70 -23.96 -6.03 -3.84
CA PHE A 70 -23.99 -5.13 -5.01
C PHE A 70 -23.50 -3.72 -4.66
N LYS A 71 -23.84 -3.20 -3.47
CA LYS A 71 -23.27 -1.94 -2.97
C LYS A 71 -21.74 -2.05 -2.80
N THR A 72 -21.25 -3.21 -2.37
CA THR A 72 -19.81 -3.51 -2.27
C THR A 72 -19.11 -3.59 -3.63
N VAL A 73 -19.80 -3.98 -4.71
CA VAL A 73 -19.24 -3.88 -6.08
C VAL A 73 -18.98 -2.42 -6.42
N ALA A 74 -19.94 -1.53 -6.17
CA ALA A 74 -19.80 -0.11 -6.43
C ALA A 74 -18.68 0.51 -5.57
N ALA A 75 -18.58 0.13 -4.30
CA ALA A 75 -17.45 0.47 -3.42
C ALA A 75 -16.09 0.01 -4.01
N SER A 76 -16.02 -1.22 -4.50
CA SER A 76 -14.80 -1.79 -5.07
C SER A 76 -14.39 -1.09 -6.36
N MET A 77 -15.35 -0.63 -7.17
CA MET A 77 -15.08 0.19 -8.36
C MET A 77 -14.53 1.57 -7.96
N ALA A 78 -15.13 2.22 -6.96
CA ALA A 78 -14.65 3.50 -6.45
C ALA A 78 -13.23 3.37 -5.85
N ALA A 79 -12.95 2.29 -5.12
CA ALA A 79 -11.61 1.99 -4.58
C ALA A 79 -10.59 1.77 -5.72
N GLY A 80 -10.97 1.01 -6.76
CA GLY A 80 -10.15 0.81 -7.96
C GLY A 80 -9.82 2.13 -8.67
N ALA A 81 -10.81 3.00 -8.85
CA ALA A 81 -10.61 4.33 -9.44
C ALA A 81 -9.68 5.21 -8.59
N PHE A 82 -9.86 5.20 -7.27
CA PHE A 82 -8.97 5.90 -6.34
C PHE A 82 -7.53 5.37 -6.42
N ARG A 83 -7.35 4.07 -6.70
CA ARG A 83 -6.04 3.49 -6.91
C ARG A 83 -5.31 4.06 -8.10
N ILE A 84 -6.02 4.36 -9.20
CA ILE A 84 -5.43 5.01 -10.38
C ILE A 84 -4.92 6.40 -10.02
N PHE A 85 -5.67 7.17 -9.23
CA PHE A 85 -5.24 8.48 -8.76
C PHE A 85 -3.94 8.44 -7.94
N LEU A 86 -3.75 7.39 -7.12
CA LEU A 86 -2.53 7.21 -6.32
C LEU A 86 -1.34 6.61 -7.08
N MET A 87 -1.47 6.26 -8.36
CA MET A 87 -0.42 5.58 -9.12
C MET A 87 0.92 6.30 -9.16
N PRO A 88 1.00 7.65 -9.28
CA PRO A 88 2.29 8.33 -9.23
C PRO A 88 3.06 8.11 -7.93
N VAL A 89 2.36 8.12 -6.79
CA VAL A 89 2.96 7.86 -5.48
C VAL A 89 3.37 6.39 -5.36
N ASP A 90 2.52 5.48 -5.83
CA ASP A 90 2.78 4.04 -5.84
C ASP A 90 3.96 3.67 -6.76
N ALA A 91 4.14 4.36 -7.89
CA ALA A 91 5.27 4.17 -8.79
C ALA A 91 6.59 4.59 -8.15
N CYS A 92 6.61 5.76 -7.49
CA CYS A 92 7.75 6.22 -6.70
C CYS A 92 8.14 5.19 -5.63
N LYS A 93 7.15 4.72 -4.85
CA LYS A 93 7.39 3.71 -3.83
C LYS A 93 7.90 2.39 -4.42
N THR A 94 7.22 1.85 -5.42
CA THR A 94 7.50 0.50 -5.93
C THR A 94 8.90 0.42 -6.54
N ILE A 95 9.32 1.45 -7.29
CA ILE A 95 10.66 1.46 -7.88
C ILE A 95 11.76 1.66 -6.83
N LEU A 96 11.51 2.45 -5.78
CA LEU A 96 12.44 2.59 -4.65
C LEU A 96 12.57 1.28 -3.86
N GLN A 97 11.48 0.53 -3.70
CA GLN A 97 11.48 -0.77 -3.02
C GLN A 97 12.23 -1.85 -3.81
N VAL A 98 12.13 -1.86 -5.14
CA VAL A 98 12.75 -2.88 -5.99
C VAL A 98 14.22 -2.56 -6.30
N GLU A 99 14.53 -1.33 -6.70
CA GLU A 99 15.87 -0.93 -7.14
C GLU A 99 16.73 -0.38 -5.99
N GLY A 100 16.15 -0.22 -4.80
CA GLY A 100 16.84 0.29 -3.62
C GLY A 100 17.49 1.65 -3.86
N LYS A 101 18.82 1.72 -3.68
CA LYS A 101 19.60 2.97 -3.78
C LYS A 101 19.52 3.64 -5.15
N ASN A 102 19.28 2.87 -6.22
CA ASN A 102 19.22 3.39 -7.58
C ASN A 102 17.80 3.76 -8.03
N GLY A 103 16.77 3.50 -7.21
CA GLY A 103 15.37 3.63 -7.62
C GLY A 103 14.95 5.02 -8.05
N PHE A 104 15.42 6.08 -7.36
CA PHE A 104 15.08 7.46 -7.76
C PHE A 104 15.72 7.85 -9.10
N ALA A 105 16.99 7.47 -9.31
CA ALA A 105 17.68 7.74 -10.57
C ALA A 105 17.04 6.94 -11.72
N ALA A 106 16.70 5.67 -11.48
CA ALA A 106 15.99 4.83 -12.43
C ALA A 106 14.61 5.41 -12.79
N LEU A 107 13.85 5.92 -11.81
CA LEU A 107 12.56 6.57 -12.03
C LEU A 107 12.70 7.83 -12.87
N MET A 108 13.63 8.72 -12.50
CA MET A 108 13.87 9.96 -13.22
C MET A 108 14.28 9.68 -14.67
N GLN A 109 15.11 8.66 -14.89
CA GLN A 109 15.49 8.26 -16.24
C GLN A 109 14.28 7.71 -17.02
N LYS A 110 13.43 6.90 -16.38
CA LYS A 110 12.21 6.36 -17.00
C LYS A 110 11.24 7.48 -17.40
N VAL A 111 11.03 8.47 -16.54
CA VAL A 111 10.21 9.67 -16.82
C VAL A 111 10.85 10.55 -17.90
N LYS A 112 12.19 10.68 -17.91
CA LYS A 112 12.91 11.46 -18.94
C LYS A 112 12.76 10.83 -20.33
N VAL A 113 12.79 9.51 -20.42
CA VAL A 113 12.69 8.77 -21.70
C VAL A 113 11.24 8.62 -22.15
N GLY A 114 10.34 8.20 -21.25
CA GLY A 114 8.95 7.85 -21.60
C GLY A 114 7.91 8.93 -21.26
N GLY A 115 8.32 10.04 -20.66
CA GLY A 115 7.42 11.10 -20.20
C GLY A 115 6.71 10.79 -18.87
N PRO A 116 5.84 11.70 -18.40
CA PRO A 116 5.15 11.57 -17.10
C PRO A 116 4.12 10.44 -17.05
N THR A 117 3.62 9.97 -18.20
CA THR A 117 2.66 8.86 -18.31
C THR A 117 3.22 7.53 -17.79
N VAL A 118 4.55 7.40 -17.76
CA VAL A 118 5.28 6.27 -17.16
C VAL A 118 4.88 6.01 -15.71
N LEU A 119 4.51 7.05 -14.96
CA LEU A 119 4.07 6.93 -13.56
C LEU A 119 2.74 6.14 -13.42
N TYR A 120 2.00 5.98 -14.51
CA TYR A 120 0.77 5.20 -14.60
C TYR A 120 0.98 3.81 -15.21
N HIS A 121 2.22 3.40 -15.49
CA HIS A 121 2.50 2.04 -15.94
C HIS A 121 2.08 1.03 -14.85
N GLY A 122 1.19 0.11 -15.21
CA GLY A 122 0.61 -0.83 -14.24
C GLY A 122 -0.68 -0.35 -13.59
N ALA A 123 -1.17 0.86 -13.89
CA ALA A 123 -2.36 1.45 -13.25
C ALA A 123 -3.62 0.58 -13.38
N LEU A 124 -3.86 0.02 -14.56
CA LEU A 124 -5.00 -0.86 -14.79
C LEU A 124 -4.88 -2.14 -13.95
N ALA A 125 -3.71 -2.79 -13.94
CA ALA A 125 -3.47 -3.96 -13.10
C ALA A 125 -3.57 -3.61 -11.60
N ALA A 126 -3.13 -2.44 -11.17
CA ALA A 126 -3.28 -1.97 -9.80
C ALA A 126 -4.77 -1.78 -9.42
N SER A 127 -5.55 -1.13 -10.30
CA SER A 127 -6.99 -0.94 -10.13
C SER A 127 -7.73 -2.28 -10.07
N VAL A 128 -7.42 -3.21 -10.98
CA VAL A 128 -8.03 -4.55 -11.01
C VAL A 128 -7.62 -5.35 -9.77
N ALA A 129 -6.35 -5.30 -9.36
CA ALA A 129 -5.89 -5.95 -8.13
C ALA A 129 -6.59 -5.38 -6.88
N THR A 130 -6.84 -4.07 -6.84
CA THR A 130 -7.65 -3.45 -5.79
C THR A 130 -9.09 -3.94 -5.85
N PHE A 131 -9.74 -3.95 -7.01
CA PHE A 131 -11.12 -4.44 -7.14
C PHE A 131 -11.26 -5.90 -6.69
N VAL A 132 -10.43 -6.78 -7.25
CA VAL A 132 -10.43 -8.24 -6.99
C VAL A 132 -9.95 -8.57 -5.58
N GLY A 133 -9.21 -7.66 -4.92
CA GLY A 133 -8.88 -7.79 -3.50
C GLY A 133 -9.98 -7.26 -2.59
N HIS A 134 -10.51 -6.08 -2.89
CA HIS A 134 -11.46 -5.34 -2.06
C HIS A 134 -12.81 -6.04 -1.99
N TYR A 135 -13.35 -6.49 -3.12
CA TYR A 135 -14.67 -7.14 -3.15
C TYR A 135 -14.71 -8.43 -2.32
N PRO A 136 -13.83 -9.44 -2.53
CA PRO A 136 -13.85 -10.65 -1.72
C PRO A 136 -13.52 -10.41 -0.24
N TRP A 137 -12.68 -9.41 0.06
CA TRP A 137 -12.38 -9.04 1.45
C TRP A 137 -13.64 -8.59 2.18
N PHE A 138 -14.37 -7.61 1.63
CA PHE A 138 -15.57 -7.07 2.27
C PHE A 138 -16.74 -8.05 2.23
N ALA A 139 -16.86 -8.87 1.17
CA ALA A 139 -17.86 -9.94 1.13
C ALA A 139 -17.64 -10.96 2.26
N THR A 140 -16.39 -11.40 2.46
CA THR A 140 -16.02 -12.33 3.53
C THR A 140 -16.21 -11.68 4.90
N TYR A 141 -15.76 -10.43 5.06
CA TYR A 141 -15.90 -9.67 6.30
C TYR A 141 -17.37 -9.53 6.70
N ASN A 142 -18.22 -9.06 5.79
CA ASN A 142 -19.64 -8.84 6.05
C ASN A 142 -20.36 -10.15 6.39
N SER A 143 -20.03 -11.24 5.68
CA SER A 143 -20.61 -12.56 5.94
C SER A 143 -20.21 -13.11 7.31
N LEU A 144 -18.91 -13.13 7.63
CA LEU A 144 -18.45 -13.62 8.93
C LEU A 144 -18.92 -12.71 10.07
N ASN A 145 -19.02 -11.41 9.83
CA ASN A 145 -19.53 -10.47 10.81
C ASN A 145 -21.03 -10.68 11.10
N SER A 146 -21.83 -11.15 10.15
CA SER A 146 -23.24 -11.50 10.39
C SER A 146 -23.42 -12.86 11.06
N TYR A 147 -22.56 -13.84 10.80
CA TYR A 147 -22.71 -15.19 11.36
C TYR A 147 -22.07 -15.36 12.74
N LEU A 148 -20.99 -14.64 13.05
CA LEU A 148 -20.27 -14.82 14.31
C LEU A 148 -20.88 -14.00 15.44
N PRO A 149 -21.08 -14.60 16.64
CA PRO A 149 -21.69 -13.93 17.79
C PRO A 149 -20.89 -12.70 18.20
N THR A 150 -21.60 -11.66 18.62
CA THR A 150 -21.00 -10.43 19.16
C THR A 150 -20.79 -10.57 20.65
N TYR A 151 -19.57 -10.33 21.10
CA TYR A 151 -19.22 -10.33 22.52
C TYR A 151 -19.32 -8.89 23.01
N GLY A 152 -20.17 -8.61 24.00
CA GLY A 152 -20.39 -7.27 24.58
C GLY A 152 -19.15 -6.74 25.29
N ASP A 153 -19.14 -6.60 26.60
CA ASP A 153 -18.01 -5.95 27.31
C ASP A 153 -16.72 -6.80 27.42
N ASP A 154 -16.76 -8.04 26.90
CA ASP A 154 -15.59 -8.93 26.85
C ASP A 154 -14.61 -8.53 25.74
N LEU A 155 -13.71 -7.59 26.09
CA LEU A 155 -12.69 -7.05 25.18
C LEU A 155 -11.82 -8.14 24.54
N PRO A 156 -11.24 -9.12 25.27
CA PRO A 156 -10.47 -10.20 24.65
C PRO A 156 -11.23 -10.95 23.56
N LYS A 157 -12.50 -11.32 23.81
CA LYS A 157 -13.30 -12.03 22.79
C LYS A 157 -13.67 -11.15 21.60
N LYS A 158 -13.96 -9.86 21.82
CA LYS A 158 -14.14 -8.88 20.73
C LYS A 158 -12.92 -8.81 19.83
N LEU A 159 -11.73 -8.68 20.42
CA LEU A 159 -10.47 -8.56 19.67
C LEU A 159 -10.17 -9.85 18.90
N LEU A 160 -10.33 -11.01 19.54
CA LEU A 160 -10.11 -12.31 18.89
C LEU A 160 -11.05 -12.51 17.69
N ARG A 161 -12.34 -12.16 17.85
CA ARG A 161 -13.33 -12.20 16.75
C ARG A 161 -12.91 -11.29 15.60
N SER A 162 -12.59 -10.03 15.87
CA SER A 162 -12.18 -9.08 14.82
C SER A 162 -10.90 -9.52 14.11
N ALA A 163 -9.92 -10.04 14.85
CA ALA A 163 -8.69 -10.58 14.29
C ALA A 163 -8.96 -11.80 13.39
N PHE A 164 -9.82 -12.72 13.82
CA PHE A 164 -10.20 -13.89 13.04
C PHE A 164 -10.91 -13.51 11.74
N ILE A 165 -11.91 -12.64 11.81
CA ILE A 165 -12.63 -12.15 10.62
C ILE A 165 -11.67 -11.45 9.66
N GLY A 166 -10.82 -10.56 10.18
CA GLY A 166 -9.82 -9.83 9.39
C GLY A 166 -8.82 -10.78 8.72
N PHE A 167 -8.39 -11.83 9.41
CA PHE A 167 -7.51 -12.86 8.87
C PHE A 167 -8.17 -13.61 7.71
N CYS A 168 -9.37 -14.17 7.90
CA CYS A 168 -10.08 -14.92 6.85
C CYS A 168 -10.35 -14.02 5.63
N SER A 169 -10.77 -12.78 5.86
CA SER A 169 -11.02 -11.82 4.79
C SER A 169 -9.75 -11.49 3.99
N SER A 170 -8.62 -11.35 4.67
CA SER A 170 -7.32 -11.10 4.04
C SER A 170 -6.84 -12.32 3.25
N PHE A 171 -6.98 -13.52 3.80
CA PHE A 171 -6.62 -14.77 3.13
C PHE A 171 -7.38 -14.94 1.80
N VAL A 172 -8.70 -14.79 1.81
CA VAL A 172 -9.54 -14.89 0.59
C VAL A 172 -9.14 -13.81 -0.42
N SER A 173 -8.96 -12.57 0.04
CA SER A 173 -8.53 -11.45 -0.80
C SER A 173 -7.19 -11.72 -1.49
N ASP A 174 -6.20 -12.22 -0.75
CA ASP A 174 -4.87 -12.50 -1.27
C ASP A 174 -4.88 -13.64 -2.29
N CYS A 175 -5.64 -14.71 -2.05
CA CYS A 175 -5.82 -15.78 -3.04
C CYS A 175 -6.36 -15.26 -4.38
N CYS A 176 -7.26 -14.27 -4.37
CA CYS A 176 -7.85 -13.73 -5.58
C CYS A 176 -6.96 -12.69 -6.29
N SER A 177 -6.19 -11.89 -5.55
CA SER A 177 -5.58 -10.67 -6.09
C SER A 177 -4.05 -10.69 -6.17
N ASN A 178 -3.37 -11.68 -5.57
CA ASN A 178 -1.91 -11.70 -5.52
C ASN A 178 -1.24 -11.89 -6.90
N SER A 179 -1.79 -12.74 -7.77
CA SER A 179 -1.27 -12.93 -9.15
C SER A 179 -1.29 -11.61 -9.95
N ILE A 180 -2.34 -10.81 -9.77
CA ILE A 180 -2.49 -9.51 -10.43
C ILE A 180 -1.50 -8.49 -9.86
N ARG A 181 -1.21 -8.56 -8.55
CA ARG A 181 -0.16 -7.74 -7.92
C ARG A 181 1.21 -8.03 -8.52
N VAL A 182 1.53 -9.28 -8.81
CA VAL A 182 2.78 -9.67 -9.48
C VAL A 182 2.86 -9.03 -10.88
N ILE A 183 1.81 -9.14 -11.68
CA ILE A 183 1.74 -8.50 -13.02
C ILE A 183 1.95 -6.98 -12.92
N LYS A 184 1.28 -6.34 -11.96
CA LYS A 184 1.42 -4.90 -11.68
C LYS A 184 2.87 -4.53 -11.38
N THR A 185 3.51 -5.21 -10.42
CA THR A 185 4.87 -4.87 -10.02
C THR A 185 5.85 -5.06 -11.16
N THR A 186 5.77 -6.16 -11.90
CA THR A 186 6.65 -6.45 -13.05
C THR A 186 6.56 -5.36 -14.11
N LYS A 187 5.35 -4.96 -14.51
CA LYS A 187 5.15 -3.89 -15.50
C LYS A 187 5.61 -2.53 -15.00
N GLN A 188 5.38 -2.23 -13.73
CA GLN A 188 5.69 -0.92 -13.14
C GLN A 188 7.20 -0.72 -12.95
N THR A 189 7.94 -1.78 -12.62
CA THR A 189 9.39 -1.71 -12.38
C THR A 189 10.23 -1.97 -13.63
N ALA A 190 9.67 -2.56 -14.70
CA ALA A 190 10.39 -2.82 -15.94
C ALA A 190 11.13 -1.58 -16.46
N THR A 191 12.43 -1.71 -16.76
CA THR A 191 13.27 -0.62 -17.27
C THR A 191 12.93 -0.23 -18.70
N VAL A 192 12.41 -1.20 -19.47
CA VAL A 192 11.86 -1.02 -20.82
C VAL A 192 10.34 -1.14 -20.75
N PRO A 193 9.56 -0.30 -21.46
CA PRO A 193 8.11 -0.44 -21.51
C PRO A 193 7.70 -1.82 -22.05
N ILE A 194 6.93 -2.55 -21.26
CA ILE A 194 6.36 -3.85 -21.64
C ILE A 194 4.84 -3.80 -21.58
N THR A 195 4.19 -4.47 -22.52
CA THR A 195 2.74 -4.68 -22.63
C THR A 195 2.25 -5.68 -21.56
N TYR A 196 0.94 -5.85 -21.42
CA TYR A 196 0.40 -6.84 -20.46
C TYR A 196 0.58 -8.28 -20.95
N THR A 197 0.55 -8.50 -22.25
CA THR A 197 0.77 -9.80 -22.88
C THR A 197 2.21 -10.28 -22.76
N GLU A 198 3.17 -9.38 -22.57
CA GLU A 198 4.58 -9.74 -22.32
C GLU A 198 4.86 -10.08 -20.84
N VAL A 199 3.94 -9.76 -19.92
CA VAL A 199 4.10 -9.99 -18.48
C VAL A 199 3.45 -11.30 -18.02
N VAL A 200 2.43 -11.76 -18.75
CA VAL A 200 1.66 -13.00 -18.47
C VAL A 200 2.23 -14.14 -19.29
#